data_AF-A0A1M7Z348-F1
#
_entry.id   AF-A0A1M7Z348-F1
#
_cell.length_a   1.000
_cell.length_b   1.000
_cell.length_c   1.000
_cell.angle_alpha   90.00
_cell.angle_beta   90.00
_cell.angle_gamma   90.00
#
_symmetry.space_group_name_H-M   'P 1'
#
loop_
_entity.id
_entity.type
_entity.pdbx_description
1 polymer ?
#
loop_
_entity_poly.entity_id
_entity_poly.type
_entity_poly.pdbx_seq_one_letter_code
_entity_poly.pdbx_strand_id
1 'polypeptide(L)'
;MPLSESEVKKIWQRLQDEILGAHHQVNKRLCESQTPQAFLNYLSRHHLRTNHFEPVVTSCKLGQYGKTIVVGLLFVENGFLYPETAYYPMSLQRFGTRISVDAADSYSSHYMERLIQRKEVTTLEALKKEVIYQRDRYSSAGFSENLGKLNVDTDFLVIFPDAIICCYGEENDEGIAKVVRKTLITQDDFIGNQQKIIDYILKQFGRDACILATHALPRSVKEAQNAVEDTLKRISVVNHVEKIIEEPLRCTGFKSDKKLKKQFIKYLEHFDPIFR
;
A
#
# COMPACT_ATOMS: atom_id res chain seq x y z
N MET A 1 0.89 29.39 -6.52
CA MET A 1 1.30 29.18 -7.92
C MET A 1 1.56 27.70 -8.08
N PRO A 2 1.08 27.04 -9.15
CA PRO A 2 1.34 25.62 -9.36
C PRO A 2 2.85 25.39 -9.52
N LEU A 3 3.37 24.32 -8.91
CA LEU A 3 4.77 23.94 -9.02
C LEU A 3 5.12 23.61 -10.48
N SER A 4 6.24 24.12 -10.96
CA SER A 4 6.78 23.75 -12.28
C SER A 4 7.21 22.29 -12.30
N GLU A 5 7.24 21.67 -13.49
CA GLU A 5 7.68 20.28 -13.65
C GLU A 5 9.09 20.04 -13.07
N SER A 6 9.99 21.01 -13.23
CA SER A 6 11.35 20.94 -12.66
C SER A 6 11.34 20.93 -11.14
N GLU A 7 10.49 21.75 -10.50
CA GLU A 7 10.36 21.76 -9.05
C GLU A 7 9.75 20.46 -8.52
N VAL A 8 8.73 19.93 -9.20
CA VAL A 8 8.10 18.66 -8.86
C VAL A 8 9.12 17.51 -8.87
N LYS A 9 9.92 17.41 -9.94
CA LYS A 9 10.98 16.39 -10.04
C LYS A 9 12.04 16.53 -8.94
N LYS A 10 12.44 17.75 -8.61
CA LYS A 10 13.39 18.02 -7.51
C LYS A 10 12.82 17.61 -6.15
N ILE A 11 11.54 17.89 -5.90
CA ILE A 11 10.86 17.47 -4.67
C ILE A 11 10.79 15.95 -4.61
N TRP A 12 10.42 15.27 -5.71
CA TRP A 12 10.39 13.82 -5.74
C TRP A 12 11.77 13.20 -5.49
N GLN A 13 12.82 13.70 -6.14
CA GLN A 13 14.19 13.24 -5.91
C GLN A 13 14.61 13.41 -4.44
N ARG A 14 14.34 14.57 -3.84
CA ARG A 14 14.62 14.80 -2.43
C ARG A 14 13.91 13.80 -1.52
N LEU A 15 12.63 13.53 -1.78
CA LEU A 15 11.86 12.55 -1.00
C LEU A 15 12.42 11.13 -1.14
N GLN A 16 12.89 10.74 -2.32
CA GLN A 16 13.58 9.46 -2.52
C GLN A 16 14.85 9.39 -1.66
N ASP A 17 15.68 10.44 -1.69
CA ASP A 17 16.91 10.50 -0.90
C ASP A 17 16.62 10.46 0.61
N GLU A 18 15.57 11.15 1.07
CA GLU A 18 15.09 11.09 2.46
C GLU A 18 14.65 9.68 2.86
N ILE A 19 13.92 8.97 1.99
CA ILE A 19 13.47 7.59 2.23
C ILE A 19 14.66 6.64 2.34
N LEU A 20 15.61 6.72 1.40
CA LEU A 20 16.81 5.87 1.41
C LEU A 20 17.69 6.16 2.63
N GLY A 21 17.92 7.44 2.94
CA GLY A 21 18.67 7.86 4.12
C GLY A 21 18.03 7.36 5.42
N ALA A 22 16.71 7.51 5.55
CA ALA A 22 15.96 7.00 6.71
C ALA A 22 16.05 5.48 6.82
N HIS A 23 15.96 4.76 5.69
CA HIS A 23 16.08 3.30 5.67
C HIS A 23 17.44 2.84 6.22
N HIS A 24 18.54 3.43 5.75
CA HIS A 24 19.87 3.12 6.26
C HIS A 24 20.03 3.47 7.74
N GLN A 25 19.50 4.62 8.17
CA GLN A 25 19.55 5.04 9.57
C GLN A 25 18.82 4.06 10.49
N VAL A 26 17.62 3.62 10.11
CA VAL A 26 16.84 2.68 10.92
C VAL A 26 17.48 1.30 10.95
N ASN A 27 18.03 0.81 9.83
CA ASN A 27 18.75 -0.47 9.81
C ASN A 27 20.00 -0.42 10.70
N LYS A 28 20.77 0.66 10.66
CA LYS A 28 21.90 0.88 11.58
C LYS A 28 21.42 0.85 13.03
N ARG A 29 20.31 1.54 13.32
CA ARG A 29 19.74 1.59 14.67
C ARG A 29 19.23 0.24 15.17
N LEU A 30 18.71 -0.61 14.29
CA LEU A 30 18.33 -1.99 14.61
C LEU A 30 19.56 -2.76 15.12
N CYS A 31 20.66 -2.71 14.40
CA CYS A 31 21.90 -3.42 14.75
C CYS A 31 22.58 -2.86 16.03
N GLU A 32 22.49 -1.56 16.26
CA GLU A 32 23.10 -0.90 17.43
C GLU A 32 22.25 -1.01 18.71
N SER A 33 20.97 -1.36 18.58
CA SER A 33 20.08 -1.47 19.74
C SER A 33 20.45 -2.68 20.59
N GLN A 34 20.64 -2.49 21.89
CA GLN A 34 20.96 -3.59 22.80
C GLN A 34 19.76 -4.49 23.11
N THR A 35 18.53 -4.00 22.92
CA THR A 35 17.30 -4.74 23.17
C THR A 35 16.22 -4.41 22.14
N PRO A 36 15.26 -5.33 21.90
CA PRO A 36 14.09 -5.05 21.07
C PRO A 36 13.26 -3.86 21.56
N GLN A 37 13.16 -3.66 22.88
CA GLN A 37 12.41 -2.55 23.45
C GLN A 37 13.08 -1.20 23.18
N ALA A 38 14.42 -1.14 23.22
CA ALA A 38 15.16 0.07 22.86
C ALA A 38 14.92 0.45 21.39
N PHE A 39 14.90 -0.53 20.50
CA PHE A 39 14.58 -0.32 19.09
C PHE A 39 13.14 0.12 18.86
N LEU A 40 12.16 -0.53 19.52
CA LEU A 40 10.75 -0.12 19.48
C LEU A 40 10.57 1.33 19.94
N ASN A 41 11.18 1.70 21.07
CA ASN A 41 11.11 3.07 21.60
C ASN A 41 11.70 4.09 20.63
N TYR A 42 12.76 3.73 19.88
CA TYR A 42 13.29 4.57 18.82
C TYR A 42 12.28 4.72 17.68
N LEU A 43 11.75 3.62 17.14
CA LEU A 43 10.75 3.67 16.06
C LEU A 43 9.54 4.50 16.47
N SER A 44 8.96 4.28 17.65
CA SER A 44 7.79 5.03 18.13
C SER A 44 8.04 6.52 18.30
N ARG A 45 9.29 6.97 18.50
CA ARG A 45 9.63 8.41 18.62
C ARG A 45 9.95 9.05 17.28
N HIS A 46 10.43 8.26 16.32
CA HIS A 46 11.02 8.78 15.08
C HIS A 46 10.21 8.43 13.82
N HIS A 47 9.21 7.56 13.91
CA HIS A 47 8.46 7.06 12.75
C HIS A 47 7.96 8.20 11.85
N LEU A 48 7.41 9.30 12.39
CA LEU A 48 6.93 10.42 11.57
C LEU A 48 8.00 11.03 10.65
N ARG A 49 9.27 11.01 11.07
CA ARG A 49 10.42 11.58 10.33
C ARG A 49 11.25 10.53 9.60
N THR A 50 10.87 9.26 9.67
CA THR A 50 11.49 8.18 8.89
C THR A 50 10.48 7.62 7.88
N ASN A 51 10.97 6.71 7.04
CA ASN A 51 10.14 5.99 6.07
C ASN A 51 9.18 4.99 6.73
N HIS A 52 9.23 4.78 8.05
CA HIS A 52 8.39 3.84 8.79
C HIS A 52 7.08 4.47 9.25
N PHE A 53 5.97 3.76 9.10
CA PHE A 53 4.71 4.10 9.76
C PHE A 53 4.77 3.83 11.27
N GLU A 54 3.70 4.15 11.99
CA GLU A 54 3.64 3.88 13.43
C GLU A 54 3.82 2.38 13.72
N PRO A 55 4.78 1.99 14.58
CA PRO A 55 5.02 0.58 14.87
C PRO A 55 3.96 0.03 15.82
N VAL A 56 3.55 -1.21 15.57
CA VAL A 56 2.62 -1.96 16.43
C VAL A 56 3.25 -3.28 16.83
N VAL A 57 2.95 -3.77 18.04
CA VAL A 57 3.49 -5.05 18.51
C VAL A 57 2.40 -6.12 18.46
N THR A 58 2.75 -7.30 17.96
CA THR A 58 1.81 -8.43 17.99
C THR A 58 1.38 -8.77 19.42
N SER A 59 0.09 -9.06 19.56
CA SER A 59 -0.53 -9.38 20.86
C SER A 59 0.03 -10.68 21.47
N CYS A 60 0.56 -11.58 20.64
CA CYS A 60 0.98 -12.92 21.01
C CYS A 60 2.39 -13.27 20.51
N LYS A 61 2.97 -14.34 21.06
CA LYS A 61 4.25 -14.89 20.57
C LYS A 61 4.03 -15.75 19.31
N LEU A 62 4.95 -15.63 18.36
CA LEU A 62 4.97 -16.29 17.05
C LEU A 62 6.19 -17.21 16.94
N GLY A 63 6.14 -18.35 17.64
CA GLY A 63 7.19 -19.37 17.58
C GLY A 63 8.58 -18.82 17.93
N GLN A 64 9.56 -19.07 17.06
CA GLN A 64 10.95 -18.63 17.22
C GLN A 64 11.13 -17.10 17.20
N TYR A 65 10.16 -16.36 16.65
CA TYR A 65 10.23 -14.90 16.54
C TYR A 65 9.89 -14.17 17.85
N GLY A 66 9.32 -14.87 18.83
CA GLY A 66 8.77 -14.22 20.03
C GLY A 66 7.59 -13.31 19.65
N LYS A 67 7.42 -12.17 20.33
CA LYS A 67 6.57 -11.10 19.80
C LYS A 67 7.28 -10.43 18.63
N THR A 68 6.56 -9.74 17.78
CA THR A 68 7.12 -9.03 16.62
C THR A 68 6.68 -7.58 16.65
N ILE A 69 7.60 -6.67 16.33
CA ILE A 69 7.26 -5.30 15.95
C ILE A 69 6.88 -5.36 14.47
N VAL A 70 5.66 -4.95 14.16
CA VAL A 70 5.13 -4.84 12.82
C VAL A 70 5.09 -3.37 12.45
N VAL A 71 5.58 -3.04 11.28
CA VAL A 71 5.56 -1.66 10.81
C VAL A 71 5.46 -1.64 9.29
N GLY A 72 4.53 -0.84 8.76
CA GLY A 72 4.58 -0.49 7.36
C GLY A 72 5.80 0.40 7.12
N LEU A 73 6.41 0.35 5.94
CA LEU A 73 7.42 1.33 5.55
C LEU A 73 7.32 1.64 4.07
N LEU A 74 7.89 2.78 3.69
CA LEU A 74 8.09 3.21 2.32
C LEU A 74 9.51 2.87 1.89
N PHE A 75 9.65 2.31 0.69
CA PHE A 75 10.92 2.04 0.03
C PHE A 75 10.92 2.64 -1.36
N VAL A 76 12.08 3.03 -1.88
CA VAL A 76 12.21 3.59 -3.23
C VAL A 76 13.29 2.86 -4.00
N GLU A 77 12.99 2.55 -5.25
CA GLU A 77 13.92 1.89 -6.16
C GLU A 77 13.57 2.28 -7.60
N ASN A 78 14.58 2.63 -8.41
CA ASN A 78 14.41 2.98 -9.83
C ASN A 78 13.30 4.05 -10.10
N GLY A 79 13.09 4.98 -9.18
CA GLY A 79 12.06 6.03 -9.26
C GLY A 79 10.68 5.61 -8.78
N PHE A 80 10.45 4.33 -8.50
CA PHE A 80 9.20 3.82 -7.94
C PHE A 80 9.20 3.93 -6.42
N LEU A 81 7.99 4.04 -5.86
CA LEU A 81 7.73 3.92 -4.44
C LEU A 81 7.01 2.60 -4.15
N TYR A 82 7.52 1.86 -3.18
CA TYR A 82 6.99 0.58 -2.72
C TYR A 82 6.57 0.68 -1.25
N PRO A 83 5.32 0.39 -0.91
CA PRO A 83 4.96 0.04 0.44
C PRO A 83 5.44 -1.38 0.76
N GLU A 84 6.05 -1.54 1.93
CA GLU A 84 6.42 -2.85 2.50
C GLU A 84 5.83 -2.97 3.91
N THR A 85 5.64 -4.21 4.37
CA THR A 85 5.49 -4.49 5.79
C THR A 85 6.74 -5.17 6.31
N ALA A 86 7.37 -4.56 7.32
CA ALA A 86 8.52 -5.13 8.01
C ALA A 86 8.11 -5.74 9.35
N TYR A 87 8.65 -6.93 9.61
CA TYR A 87 8.54 -7.64 10.87
C TYR A 87 9.91 -7.71 11.53
N TYR A 88 10.03 -7.16 12.74
CA TYR A 88 11.22 -7.25 13.56
C TYR A 88 10.96 -8.18 14.75
N PRO A 89 11.59 -9.38 14.79
CA PRO A 89 11.45 -10.30 15.91
C PRO A 89 11.95 -9.68 17.21
N MET A 90 11.23 -9.91 18.31
CA MET A 90 11.62 -9.47 19.65
C MET A 90 12.21 -10.60 20.49
N SER A 91 12.33 -11.82 19.96
CA SER A 91 13.08 -12.87 20.64
C SER A 91 14.58 -12.56 20.59
N LEU A 92 15.30 -12.80 21.70
CA LEU A 92 16.75 -12.55 21.77
C LEU A 92 17.54 -13.32 20.70
N GLN A 93 17.08 -14.50 20.32
CA GLN A 93 17.73 -15.34 19.30
C GLN A 93 17.58 -14.80 17.88
N ARG A 94 16.55 -13.99 17.60
CA ARG A 94 16.21 -13.51 16.25
C ARG A 94 16.23 -11.98 16.13
N PHE A 95 16.52 -11.27 17.22
CA PHE A 95 16.60 -9.82 17.21
C PHE A 95 17.78 -9.36 16.35
N GLY A 96 17.59 -8.27 15.61
CA GLY A 96 18.54 -7.80 14.60
C GLY A 96 18.18 -8.20 13.16
N THR A 97 17.25 -9.13 12.99
CA THR A 97 16.72 -9.49 11.66
C THR A 97 15.52 -8.62 11.27
N ARG A 98 15.46 -8.19 10.02
CA ARG A 98 14.28 -7.60 9.36
C ARG A 98 13.71 -8.64 8.40
N ILE A 99 12.44 -9.01 8.59
CA ILE A 99 11.69 -9.82 7.61
C ILE A 99 10.79 -8.85 6.86
N SER A 100 11.06 -8.65 5.57
CA SER A 100 10.31 -7.74 4.72
C SER A 100 9.31 -8.50 3.87
N VAL A 101 8.11 -7.94 3.75
CA VAL A 101 7.11 -8.40 2.80
C VAL A 101 6.67 -7.21 1.95
N ASP A 102 6.93 -7.31 0.65
CA ASP A 102 6.45 -6.35 -0.33
C ASP A 102 4.92 -6.32 -0.36
N ALA A 103 4.35 -5.12 -0.48
CA ALA A 103 2.97 -4.99 -0.89
C ALA A 103 2.83 -5.35 -2.39
N ALA A 104 1.64 -5.81 -2.77
CA ALA A 104 1.30 -6.02 -4.17
C ALA A 104 1.17 -4.70 -4.96
N ASP A 105 1.00 -3.56 -4.27
CA ASP A 105 0.84 -2.24 -4.87
C ASP A 105 2.17 -1.49 -4.93
N SER A 106 2.40 -0.71 -5.99
CA SER A 106 3.52 0.22 -6.13
C SER A 106 3.09 1.52 -6.83
N TYR A 107 3.91 2.57 -6.73
CA TYR A 107 3.65 3.87 -7.34
C TYR A 107 4.80 4.27 -8.27
N SER A 108 4.48 4.69 -9.49
CA SER A 108 5.49 5.16 -10.44
C SER A 108 5.98 6.58 -10.12
N SER A 109 7.14 6.97 -10.65
CA SER A 109 7.64 8.35 -10.57
C SER A 109 6.60 9.35 -11.05
N HIS A 110 5.95 9.07 -12.18
CA HIS A 110 4.94 9.96 -12.75
C HIS A 110 3.73 10.11 -11.80
N TYR A 111 3.28 9.03 -11.15
CA TYR A 111 2.23 9.11 -10.14
C TYR A 111 2.65 10.03 -8.99
N MET A 112 3.87 9.85 -8.49
CA MET A 112 4.42 10.65 -7.40
C MET A 112 4.54 12.13 -7.75
N GLU A 113 5.01 12.43 -8.96
CA GLU A 113 5.09 13.79 -9.50
C GLU A 113 3.70 14.44 -9.59
N ARG A 114 2.68 13.72 -10.06
CA ARG A 114 1.30 14.23 -10.10
C ARG A 114 0.72 14.47 -8.71
N LEU A 115 1.07 13.64 -7.75
CA LEU A 115 0.63 13.77 -6.37
C LEU A 115 1.28 15.00 -5.71
N ILE A 116 2.56 15.27 -5.95
CA ILE A 116 3.23 16.52 -5.54
C ILE A 116 2.57 17.73 -6.23
N GLN A 117 2.34 17.65 -7.53
CA GLN A 117 1.83 18.77 -8.32
C GLN A 117 0.39 19.15 -7.95
N ARG A 118 -0.47 18.16 -7.71
CA ARG A 118 -1.93 18.36 -7.56
C ARG A 118 -2.39 18.40 -6.12
N LYS A 119 -1.67 17.73 -5.22
CA LYS A 119 -2.02 17.65 -3.78
C LYS A 119 -0.99 18.30 -2.88
N GLU A 120 0.03 18.96 -3.45
CA GLU A 120 1.08 19.68 -2.71
C GLU A 120 1.80 18.81 -1.67
N VAL A 121 1.90 17.50 -1.93
CA VAL A 121 2.55 16.55 -1.03
C VAL A 121 4.07 16.68 -1.17
N THR A 122 4.63 17.63 -0.43
CA THR A 122 6.04 18.02 -0.57
C THR A 122 6.95 17.44 0.51
N THR A 123 6.41 16.78 1.52
CA THR A 123 7.17 16.23 2.66
C THR A 123 6.93 14.73 2.84
N LEU A 124 7.89 14.02 3.44
CA LEU A 124 7.74 12.59 3.73
C LEU A 124 6.54 12.30 4.64
N GLU A 125 6.27 13.16 5.61
CA GLU A 125 5.10 13.02 6.49
C GLU A 125 3.79 13.15 5.70
N ALA A 126 3.68 14.14 4.81
CA ALA A 126 2.52 14.31 3.94
C ALA A 126 2.35 13.12 2.99
N LEU A 127 3.45 12.58 2.44
CA LEU A 127 3.41 11.39 1.59
C LEU A 127 2.84 10.18 2.32
N LYS A 128 3.31 9.93 3.54
CA LYS A 128 2.80 8.82 4.36
C LYS A 128 1.33 8.99 4.70
N LYS A 129 0.92 10.21 5.06
CA LYS A 129 -0.50 10.53 5.30
C LYS A 129 -1.35 10.26 4.05
N GLU A 130 -0.89 10.65 2.87
CA GLU A 130 -1.62 10.44 1.62
C GLU A 130 -1.73 8.95 1.24
N VAL A 131 -0.66 8.17 1.42
CA VAL A 131 -0.67 6.71 1.21
C VAL A 131 -1.69 6.02 2.12
N ILE A 132 -1.70 6.37 3.42
CA ILE A 132 -2.71 5.87 4.37
C ILE A 132 -4.10 6.31 3.96
N TYR A 133 -4.29 7.61 3.67
CA TYR A 133 -5.58 8.17 3.32
C TYR A 133 -6.21 7.45 2.13
N GLN A 134 -5.45 7.19 1.05
CA GLN A 134 -5.97 6.49 -0.11
C GLN A 134 -6.37 5.04 0.20
N ARG A 135 -5.53 4.32 0.96
CA ARG A 135 -5.82 2.95 1.38
C ARG A 135 -7.08 2.89 2.22
N ASP A 136 -7.16 3.73 3.25
CA ASP A 136 -8.27 3.74 4.21
C ASP A 136 -9.57 4.20 3.53
N ARG A 137 -9.49 5.16 2.61
CA ARG A 137 -10.63 5.61 1.81
C ARG A 137 -11.18 4.52 0.91
N TYR A 138 -10.31 3.78 0.20
CA TYR A 138 -10.73 2.68 -0.65
C TYR A 138 -11.31 1.51 0.17
N SER A 139 -10.65 1.17 1.28
CA SER A 139 -11.14 0.14 2.21
C SER A 139 -12.51 0.49 2.80
N SER A 140 -12.69 1.74 3.25
CA SER A 140 -13.95 2.24 3.83
C SER A 140 -15.10 2.28 2.83
N ALA A 141 -14.80 2.41 1.54
CA ALA A 141 -15.81 2.29 0.50
C ALA A 141 -16.37 0.86 0.40
N GLY A 142 -15.71 -0.16 0.95
CA GLY A 142 -16.22 -1.52 1.01
C GLY A 142 -16.41 -2.19 -0.35
N PHE A 143 -15.82 -1.66 -1.42
CA PHE A 143 -15.98 -2.20 -2.77
C PHE A 143 -15.48 -3.65 -2.83
N SER A 144 -14.24 -3.88 -2.41
CA SER A 144 -13.62 -5.20 -2.48
C SER A 144 -14.23 -6.22 -1.53
N GLU A 145 -14.79 -5.79 -0.41
CA GLU A 145 -15.48 -6.69 0.52
C GLU A 145 -16.83 -7.17 -0.01
N ASN A 146 -17.54 -6.30 -0.73
CA ASN A 146 -18.92 -6.57 -1.18
C ASN A 146 -18.99 -7.16 -2.58
N LEU A 147 -18.10 -6.72 -3.48
CA LEU A 147 -18.13 -7.12 -4.89
C LEU A 147 -17.00 -8.10 -5.21
N GLY A 148 -15.85 -7.98 -4.55
CA GLY A 148 -14.66 -8.81 -4.76
C GLY A 148 -13.46 -8.03 -5.29
N LYS A 149 -12.39 -8.74 -5.69
CA LYS A 149 -11.18 -8.14 -6.28
C LYS A 149 -11.06 -8.45 -7.76
N LEU A 150 -10.47 -7.52 -8.51
CA LEU A 150 -10.11 -7.73 -9.91
C LEU A 150 -8.88 -8.65 -9.99
N ASN A 151 -8.77 -9.46 -11.03
CA ASN A 151 -7.52 -10.13 -11.35
C ASN A 151 -6.44 -9.07 -11.69
N VAL A 152 -5.22 -9.27 -11.20
CA VAL A 152 -4.13 -8.29 -11.28
C VAL A 152 -3.57 -8.15 -12.70
N ASP A 153 -3.89 -9.08 -13.61
CA ASP A 153 -3.48 -9.09 -15.02
C ASP A 153 -4.16 -8.04 -15.92
N THR A 154 -5.14 -7.32 -15.38
CA THR A 154 -6.00 -6.42 -16.15
C THR A 154 -5.73 -4.98 -15.75
N ASP A 155 -5.50 -4.09 -16.72
CA ASP A 155 -5.47 -2.64 -16.49
C ASP A 155 -6.80 -2.13 -15.94
N PHE A 156 -6.73 -1.25 -14.95
CA PHE A 156 -7.93 -0.73 -14.30
C PHE A 156 -7.78 0.69 -13.78
N LEU A 157 -8.92 1.31 -13.52
CA LEU A 157 -9.01 2.57 -12.81
C LEU A 157 -9.50 2.32 -11.39
N VAL A 158 -8.90 2.98 -10.40
CA VAL A 158 -9.55 3.23 -9.11
C VAL A 158 -10.22 4.58 -9.20
N ILE A 159 -11.54 4.60 -9.02
CA ILE A 159 -12.38 5.79 -9.16
C ILE A 159 -12.88 6.21 -7.80
N PHE A 160 -12.72 7.49 -7.50
CA PHE A 160 -13.30 8.23 -6.39
C PHE A 160 -14.11 9.42 -6.96
N PRO A 161 -15.00 10.04 -6.17
CA PRO A 161 -15.78 11.21 -6.61
C PRO A 161 -14.93 12.37 -7.15
N ASP A 162 -13.73 12.54 -6.60
CA ASP A 162 -12.81 13.66 -6.81
C ASP A 162 -11.45 13.23 -7.40
N ALA A 163 -11.26 11.94 -7.68
CA ALA A 163 -9.98 11.42 -8.16
C ALA A 163 -10.12 10.15 -8.99
N ILE A 164 -9.24 10.01 -9.98
CA ILE A 164 -9.05 8.78 -10.76
C ILE A 164 -7.59 8.38 -10.65
N ILE A 165 -7.33 7.12 -10.33
CA ILE A 165 -5.99 6.53 -10.35
C ILE A 165 -5.95 5.49 -11.45
N CYS A 166 -5.03 5.63 -12.39
CA CYS A 166 -4.80 4.63 -13.42
C CYS A 166 -3.78 3.61 -12.93
N CYS A 167 -4.17 2.34 -12.97
CA CYS A 167 -3.40 1.20 -12.49
C CYS A 167 -3.15 0.21 -13.63
N TYR A 168 -1.94 -0.35 -13.68
CA TYR A 168 -1.60 -1.46 -14.58
C TYR A 168 -1.19 -2.68 -13.78
N GLY A 169 -1.49 -3.85 -14.34
CA GLY A 169 -0.92 -5.12 -13.93
C GLY A 169 0.47 -5.29 -14.50
N GLU A 170 1.45 -5.61 -13.67
CA GLU A 170 2.78 -6.03 -14.11
C GLU A 170 3.17 -7.32 -13.38
N GLU A 171 3.86 -8.24 -14.05
CA GLU A 171 4.52 -9.37 -13.37
C GLU A 171 5.98 -8.99 -13.10
N ASN A 172 6.47 -9.27 -11.89
CA ASN A 172 7.90 -9.12 -11.61
C ASN A 172 8.70 -10.29 -12.21
N ASP A 173 10.04 -10.22 -12.10
CA ASP A 173 10.96 -11.25 -12.63
C ASP A 173 10.74 -12.66 -12.01
N GLU A 174 10.00 -12.75 -10.90
CA GLU A 174 9.62 -14.00 -10.23
C GLU A 174 8.23 -14.50 -10.64
N GLY A 175 7.56 -13.84 -11.61
CA GLY A 175 6.21 -14.16 -12.07
C GLY A 175 5.11 -13.77 -11.07
N ILE A 176 5.40 -12.87 -10.13
CA ILE A 176 4.45 -12.37 -9.14
C ILE A 176 3.77 -11.13 -9.72
N ALA A 177 2.45 -11.20 -9.87
CA ALA A 177 1.63 -10.08 -10.30
C ALA A 177 1.64 -8.96 -9.24
N LYS A 178 1.91 -7.74 -9.69
CA LYS A 178 1.94 -6.48 -8.94
C LYS A 178 1.04 -5.45 -9.64
N VAL A 179 0.41 -4.60 -8.84
CA VAL A 179 -0.33 -3.43 -9.32
C VAL A 179 0.59 -2.22 -9.29
N VAL A 180 0.64 -1.50 -10.39
CA VAL A 180 1.40 -0.25 -10.49
C VAL A 180 0.45 0.92 -10.71
N ARG A 181 0.42 1.85 -9.76
CA ARG A 181 -0.27 3.12 -9.88
C ARG A 181 0.57 4.05 -10.74
N LYS A 182 0.11 4.36 -11.96
CA LYS A 182 0.90 5.09 -12.98
C LYS A 182 0.60 6.58 -13.04
N THR A 183 -0.64 6.97 -12.77
CA THR A 183 -1.01 8.38 -12.72
C THR A 183 -2.21 8.60 -11.81
N LEU A 184 -2.30 9.81 -11.29
CA LEU A 184 -3.47 10.36 -10.61
C LEU A 184 -4.15 11.34 -11.58
N ILE A 185 -5.44 11.60 -11.43
CA ILE A 185 -6.16 12.76 -11.97
C ILE A 185 -7.05 13.24 -10.83
N THR A 186 -7.04 14.53 -10.55
CA THR A 186 -7.87 15.15 -9.50
C THR A 186 -9.01 15.95 -10.11
N GLN A 187 -10.02 16.26 -9.30
CA GLN A 187 -11.22 16.95 -9.72
C GLN A 187 -10.98 18.23 -10.52
N ASP A 188 -9.96 19.00 -10.14
CA ASP A 188 -9.60 20.26 -10.82
C ASP A 188 -9.12 20.06 -12.27
N ASP A 189 -8.70 18.84 -12.62
CA ASP A 189 -8.27 18.47 -13.97
C ASP A 189 -9.34 17.72 -14.76
N PHE A 190 -10.55 17.54 -14.21
CA PHE A 190 -11.63 16.91 -14.94
C PHE A 190 -12.11 17.82 -16.08
N ILE A 191 -12.21 17.24 -17.27
CA ILE A 191 -12.62 17.95 -18.49
C ILE A 191 -13.98 17.48 -18.99
N GLY A 192 -14.72 18.35 -19.65
CA GLY A 192 -15.98 18.00 -20.31
C GLY A 192 -17.02 17.39 -19.36
N ASN A 193 -17.44 16.15 -19.63
CA ASN A 193 -18.47 15.43 -18.88
C ASN A 193 -17.91 14.42 -17.86
N GLN A 194 -16.60 14.42 -17.61
CA GLN A 194 -15.94 13.39 -16.79
C GLN A 194 -16.55 13.25 -15.38
N GLN A 195 -16.85 14.35 -14.69
CA GLN A 195 -17.52 14.30 -13.38
C GLN A 195 -18.85 13.54 -13.45
N LYS A 196 -19.69 13.83 -14.46
CA LYS A 196 -20.99 13.15 -14.62
C LYS A 196 -20.81 11.64 -14.88
N ILE A 197 -19.75 11.25 -15.58
CA ILE A 197 -19.43 9.84 -15.82
C ILE A 197 -18.95 9.16 -14.54
N ILE A 198 -18.09 9.81 -13.75
CA ILE A 198 -17.64 9.32 -12.45
C ILE A 198 -18.85 9.10 -11.54
N ASP A 199 -19.71 10.10 -11.40
CA ASP A 199 -20.91 10.03 -10.56
C ASP A 199 -21.84 8.88 -11.02
N TYR A 200 -21.99 8.70 -12.33
CA TYR A 200 -22.76 7.59 -12.90
C TYR A 200 -22.16 6.23 -12.52
N ILE A 201 -20.86 6.04 -12.70
CA ILE A 201 -20.16 4.78 -12.38
C ILE A 201 -20.27 4.45 -10.89
N LEU A 202 -19.96 5.41 -10.03
CA LEU A 202 -20.06 5.25 -8.57
C LEU A 202 -21.50 4.91 -8.14
N LYS A 203 -22.50 5.53 -8.78
CA LYS A 203 -23.91 5.21 -8.56
C LYS A 203 -24.28 3.79 -9.00
N GLN A 204 -23.74 3.28 -10.11
CA GLN A 204 -23.99 1.89 -10.55
C GLN A 204 -23.47 0.87 -9.52
N PHE A 205 -22.31 1.13 -8.93
CA PHE A 205 -21.77 0.28 -7.86
C PHE A 205 -22.39 0.57 -6.49
N GLY A 206 -23.00 1.74 -6.29
CA GLY A 206 -23.57 2.17 -5.01
C GLY A 206 -22.50 2.39 -3.94
N ARG A 207 -21.34 2.94 -4.33
CA ARG A 207 -20.14 3.09 -3.47
C ARG A 207 -19.42 4.42 -3.73
N ASP A 208 -18.67 4.88 -2.74
CA ASP A 208 -17.84 6.11 -2.80
C ASP A 208 -16.43 5.87 -3.37
N ALA A 209 -16.11 4.62 -3.71
CA ALA A 209 -14.97 4.26 -4.54
C ALA A 209 -15.23 2.93 -5.24
N CYS A 210 -14.66 2.74 -6.43
CA CYS A 210 -14.74 1.47 -7.16
C CYS A 210 -13.51 1.19 -8.01
N ILE A 211 -13.36 -0.07 -8.43
CA ILE A 211 -12.48 -0.44 -9.54
C ILE A 211 -13.29 -0.51 -10.82
N LEU A 212 -12.70 -0.07 -11.93
CA LEU A 212 -13.25 -0.18 -13.27
C LEU A 212 -12.20 -0.79 -14.21
N ALA A 213 -12.48 -1.96 -14.78
CA ALA A 213 -11.57 -2.71 -15.66
C ALA A 213 -11.45 -2.06 -17.05
N THR A 214 -10.81 -0.90 -17.11
CA THR A 214 -10.55 -0.11 -18.32
C THR A 214 -9.26 0.66 -18.18
N HIS A 215 -8.67 1.05 -19.31
CA HIS A 215 -7.44 1.85 -19.38
C HIS A 215 -7.70 3.36 -19.30
N ALA A 216 -8.92 3.81 -19.57
CA ALA A 216 -9.29 5.22 -19.61
C ALA A 216 -10.73 5.45 -19.13
N LEU A 217 -10.99 6.64 -18.59
CA LEU A 217 -12.34 6.99 -18.14
C LEU A 217 -13.28 7.00 -19.36
N PRO A 218 -14.42 6.31 -19.29
CA PRO A 218 -15.43 6.33 -20.34
C PRO A 218 -15.86 7.75 -20.72
N ARG A 219 -16.12 7.99 -22.01
CA ARG A 219 -16.53 9.32 -22.51
C ARG A 219 -18.04 9.50 -22.57
N SER A 220 -18.78 8.40 -22.45
CA SER A 220 -20.25 8.37 -22.54
C SER A 220 -20.85 7.42 -21.51
N VAL A 221 -22.13 7.62 -21.20
CA VAL A 221 -22.88 6.73 -20.29
C VAL A 221 -22.91 5.30 -20.82
N LYS A 222 -23.00 5.12 -22.15
CA LYS A 222 -22.98 3.81 -22.78
C LYS A 222 -21.63 3.10 -22.60
N GLU A 223 -20.52 3.80 -22.81
CA GLU A 223 -19.19 3.24 -22.53
C GLU A 223 -19.01 2.92 -21.05
N ALA A 224 -19.53 3.79 -20.16
CA ALA A 224 -19.46 3.57 -18.72
C ALA A 224 -20.24 2.32 -18.31
N GLN A 225 -21.42 2.11 -18.87
CA GLN A 225 -22.23 0.92 -18.62
C GLN A 225 -21.52 -0.35 -19.09
N ASN A 226 -20.96 -0.36 -20.30
CA ASN A 226 -20.18 -1.50 -20.80
C ASN A 226 -18.99 -1.82 -19.88
N ALA A 227 -18.25 -0.79 -19.44
CA ALA A 227 -17.10 -0.96 -18.56
C ALA A 227 -17.52 -1.50 -17.17
N VAL A 228 -18.66 -1.05 -16.64
CA VAL A 228 -19.22 -1.58 -15.38
C VAL A 228 -19.58 -3.06 -15.54
N GLU A 229 -20.28 -3.42 -16.61
CA GLU A 229 -20.65 -4.82 -16.90
C GLU A 229 -19.42 -5.72 -17.05
N ASP A 230 -18.40 -5.26 -17.76
CA ASP A 230 -17.16 -6.01 -17.94
C ASP A 230 -16.36 -6.14 -16.65
N THR A 231 -16.37 -5.10 -15.81
CA THR A 231 -15.76 -5.17 -14.47
C THR A 231 -16.44 -6.24 -13.62
N LEU A 232 -17.77 -6.25 -13.58
CA LEU A 232 -18.53 -7.24 -12.80
C LEU A 232 -18.28 -8.70 -13.26
N LYS A 233 -18.00 -8.93 -14.55
CA LYS A 233 -17.63 -10.26 -15.07
C LYS A 233 -16.24 -10.73 -14.62
N ARG A 234 -15.33 -9.79 -14.31
CA ARG A 234 -13.92 -10.07 -13.99
C ARG A 234 -13.62 -10.06 -12.50
N ILE A 235 -14.50 -9.49 -11.70
CA ILE A 235 -14.34 -9.47 -10.25
C ILE A 235 -14.58 -10.89 -9.71
N SER A 236 -13.67 -11.35 -8.86
CA SER A 236 -13.79 -12.61 -8.14
C SER A 236 -13.90 -12.37 -6.64
N VAL A 237 -14.74 -13.17 -5.96
CA VAL A 237 -14.87 -13.12 -4.50
C VAL A 237 -13.62 -13.75 -3.89
N VAL A 238 -12.86 -12.96 -3.14
CA VAL A 238 -11.62 -13.43 -2.52
C VAL A 238 -11.90 -14.21 -1.24
N ASN A 239 -11.27 -15.37 -1.12
CA ASN A 239 -11.27 -16.19 0.10
C ASN A 239 -10.50 -15.47 1.23
N HIS A 240 -11.04 -15.54 2.46
CA HIS A 240 -10.64 -14.90 3.73
C HIS A 240 -9.14 -14.80 4.11
N VAL A 241 -8.20 -15.38 3.35
CA VAL A 241 -6.78 -15.45 3.69
C VAL A 241 -6.06 -14.09 3.55
N GLU A 242 -6.48 -13.23 2.61
CA GLU A 242 -5.82 -11.93 2.40
C GLU A 242 -6.10 -10.91 3.52
N LYS A 243 -7.22 -11.04 4.25
CA LYS A 243 -7.51 -10.19 5.43
C LYS A 243 -6.51 -10.37 6.59
N ILE A 244 -5.71 -11.44 6.58
CA ILE A 244 -4.77 -11.76 7.65
C ILE A 244 -3.46 -10.96 7.53
N ILE A 245 -3.19 -10.34 6.37
CA ILE A 245 -1.84 -9.88 5.99
C ILE A 245 -1.64 -8.37 6.21
N GLU A 246 -2.72 -7.58 6.29
CA GLU A 246 -2.63 -6.11 6.38
C GLU A 246 -2.77 -5.56 7.81
N GLU A 247 -3.18 -6.38 8.77
CA GLU A 247 -3.34 -5.98 10.18
C GLU A 247 -2.47 -6.85 11.11
N PRO A 248 -1.88 -6.28 12.18
CA PRO A 248 -1.13 -7.06 13.15
C PRO A 248 -2.02 -8.14 13.76
N LEU A 249 -1.53 -9.38 13.81
CA LEU A 249 -2.29 -10.52 14.33
C LEU A 249 -2.82 -10.23 15.76
N ARG A 250 -4.13 -10.01 15.88
CA ARG A 250 -4.87 -9.86 17.14
C ARG A 250 -5.52 -11.19 17.49
N CYS A 251 -5.05 -11.84 18.56
CA CYS A 251 -5.59 -13.11 19.02
C CYS A 251 -6.68 -12.89 20.07
N THR A 252 -7.91 -13.29 19.76
CA THR A 252 -9.10 -13.11 20.63
C THR A 252 -9.80 -14.43 21.00
N GLY A 253 -9.27 -15.61 20.61
CA GLY A 253 -9.92 -16.91 20.88
C GLY A 253 -9.05 -18.17 20.71
N PHE A 254 -9.05 -19.06 21.72
CA PHE A 254 -8.02 -20.11 21.91
C PHE A 254 -7.77 -21.10 20.74
N LYS A 255 -8.82 -21.59 20.02
CA LYS A 255 -8.66 -22.62 18.97
C LYS A 255 -8.42 -22.05 17.57
N SER A 256 -9.13 -20.97 17.19
CA SER A 256 -8.89 -20.23 15.93
C SER A 256 -7.49 -19.62 15.92
N ASP A 257 -7.02 -19.14 17.08
CA ASP A 257 -5.71 -18.51 17.22
C ASP A 257 -4.54 -19.46 16.93
N LYS A 258 -4.65 -20.77 17.21
CA LYS A 258 -3.52 -21.70 17.01
C LYS A 258 -3.27 -22.00 15.52
N LYS A 259 -4.33 -22.19 14.73
CA LYS A 259 -4.23 -22.41 13.28
C LYS A 259 -3.72 -21.15 12.58
N LEU A 260 -4.28 -19.99 12.93
CA LEU A 260 -3.86 -18.69 12.41
C LEU A 260 -2.39 -18.38 12.75
N LYS A 261 -1.96 -18.57 14.00
CA LYS A 261 -0.55 -18.42 14.39
C LYS A 261 0.37 -19.33 13.58
N LYS A 262 -0.01 -20.60 13.36
CA LYS A 262 0.81 -21.54 12.57
C LYS A 262 0.92 -21.12 11.11
N GLN A 263 -0.16 -20.63 10.51
CA GLN A 263 -0.14 -20.09 9.14
C GLN A 263 0.72 -18.83 9.05
N PHE A 264 0.61 -17.95 10.04
CA PHE A 264 1.39 -16.72 10.08
C PHE A 264 2.89 -16.98 10.29
N ILE A 265 3.26 -17.96 11.12
CA ILE A 265 4.66 -18.37 11.28
C ILE A 265 5.21 -18.90 9.95
N LYS A 266 4.49 -19.80 9.27
CA LYS A 266 4.91 -20.31 7.94
C LYS A 266 5.06 -19.20 6.90
N TYR A 267 4.17 -18.21 6.96
CA TYR A 267 4.23 -17.05 6.12
C TYR A 267 5.50 -16.24 6.39
N LEU A 268 5.82 -15.94 7.66
CA LEU A 268 7.08 -15.25 8.00
C LEU A 268 8.31 -16.07 7.57
N GLU A 269 8.32 -17.38 7.81
CA GLU A 269 9.39 -18.29 7.38
C GLU A 269 9.65 -18.24 5.87
N HIS A 270 8.61 -18.04 5.05
CA HIS A 270 8.75 -17.92 3.60
C HIS A 270 9.51 -16.66 3.15
N PHE A 271 9.43 -15.56 3.91
CA PHE A 271 10.09 -14.29 3.60
C PHE A 271 11.36 -14.05 4.41
N ASP A 272 11.67 -14.94 5.34
CA ASP A 272 12.77 -14.77 6.26
C ASP A 272 14.12 -15.07 5.58
N PRO A 273 15.07 -14.12 5.58
CA PRO A 273 16.34 -14.27 4.87
C PRO A 273 17.26 -15.35 5.46
N ILE A 274 16.95 -15.91 6.63
CA ILE A 274 17.73 -17.02 7.20
C ILE A 274 17.25 -18.38 6.65
N PHE A 275 16.02 -18.46 6.13
CA PHE A 275 15.44 -19.67 5.57
C PHE A 275 15.40 -19.69 4.04
N ARG A 276 15.79 -18.59 3.40
CA ARG A 276 16.05 -18.47 1.95
C ARG A 276 17.55 -18.61 1.67
#